data_AF-A0A6I6SNJ8-F1
#
_entry.id   AF-A0A6I6SNJ8-F1
#
_cell.length_a   1.000
_cell.length_b   1.000
_cell.length_c   1.000
_cell.angle_alpha   90.00
_cell.angle_beta   90.00
_cell.angle_gamma   90.00
#
_symmetry.space_group_name_H-M   'P 1'
#
loop_
_entity.id
_entity.type
_entity.pdbx_description
1 polymer ?
#
loop_
_entity_poly.entity_id
_entity_poly.type
_entity_poly.pdbx_seq_one_letter_code
_entity_poly.pdbx_strand_id
1 'polypeptide(L)'
;MHHGGFRPTGLDDESWIGKVFLYRPDEAVPLDESGEKMLPLAQFYLPGLPFCSPLLSDTRVLTLFMSRTFPEQFEEMGRNWLIREYGSHERLERREEPVPVPSLKPFPLRAELVGADFPLWDGGVPPELEEEVLRLERAGEIESYYDIISHTYEHKIGGYPSFCQSGVDPGEGFEFVFQLSSDSKVGLNVVGNGSLMLWKHEGTGEWVLYYDFY
;
A
#
# COMPACT_ATOMS: atom_id res chain seq x y z
N MET A 1 -4.34 8.16 4.10
CA MET A 1 -4.84 8.83 2.87
C MET A 1 -6.34 8.91 2.96
N HIS A 2 -6.94 10.00 2.49
CA HIS A 2 -8.38 10.21 2.65
C HIS A 2 -9.13 10.13 1.31
N HIS A 3 -10.34 9.56 1.36
CA HIS A 3 -11.25 9.42 0.22
C HIS A 3 -12.44 10.36 0.34
N GLY A 4 -12.90 10.91 -0.78
CA GLY A 4 -14.16 11.66 -0.85
C GLY A 4 -14.11 13.07 -0.23
N GLY A 5 -15.13 13.87 -0.51
CA GLY A 5 -15.18 15.30 -0.13
C GLY A 5 -14.64 16.25 -1.20
N PHE A 6 -14.13 15.72 -2.31
CA PHE A 6 -13.71 16.46 -3.49
C PHE A 6 -14.14 15.73 -4.76
N ARG A 7 -14.31 16.49 -5.85
CA ARG A 7 -14.72 15.92 -7.15
C ARG A 7 -13.49 15.47 -7.92
N PRO A 8 -13.57 14.35 -8.66
CA PRO A 8 -12.57 13.99 -9.66
C PRO A 8 -12.30 15.16 -10.59
N THR A 9 -11.02 15.48 -10.83
CA THR A 9 -10.60 16.47 -11.82
C THR A 9 -10.67 15.88 -13.23
N GLY A 10 -10.55 14.55 -13.34
CA GLY A 10 -10.43 13.88 -14.62
C GLY A 10 -9.10 14.21 -15.28
N LEU A 11 -8.03 14.38 -14.49
CA LEU A 11 -6.65 14.60 -14.95
C LEU A 11 -5.75 13.39 -14.63
N ASP A 12 -4.60 13.30 -15.28
CA ASP A 12 -3.69 12.14 -15.15
C ASP A 12 -2.86 12.16 -13.87
N ASP A 13 -2.92 13.27 -13.14
CA ASP A 13 -2.23 13.53 -11.87
C ASP A 13 -3.06 13.10 -10.65
N GLU A 14 -4.09 12.28 -10.84
CA GLU A 14 -4.93 11.79 -9.76
C GLU A 14 -4.51 10.40 -9.26
N SER A 15 -4.47 10.26 -7.94
CA SER A 15 -4.40 8.97 -7.24
C SER A 15 -5.80 8.44 -6.98
N TRP A 16 -5.99 7.12 -7.03
CA TRP A 16 -7.29 6.45 -6.95
C TRP A 16 -7.19 5.10 -6.25
N ILE A 17 -8.27 4.74 -5.58
CA ILE A 17 -8.58 3.36 -5.17
C ILE A 17 -9.76 2.83 -6.00
N GLY A 18 -9.75 1.54 -6.30
CA GLY A 18 -10.75 0.87 -7.14
C GLY A 18 -10.76 1.29 -8.60
N LYS A 19 -9.69 1.97 -9.06
CA LYS A 19 -9.56 2.45 -10.43
C LYS A 19 -8.10 2.54 -10.84
N VAL A 20 -7.79 1.95 -11.99
CA VAL A 20 -6.57 2.20 -12.77
C VAL A 20 -7.03 2.63 -14.16
N PHE A 21 -6.45 3.71 -14.67
CA PHE A 21 -6.85 4.25 -15.97
C PHE A 21 -5.67 4.64 -16.85
N LEU A 22 -4.45 4.66 -16.33
CA LEU A 22 -3.24 4.91 -17.11
C LEU A 22 -2.54 3.59 -17.43
N TYR A 23 -2.25 3.39 -18.71
CA TYR A 23 -1.59 2.19 -19.25
C TYR A 23 -0.59 2.58 -20.34
N ARG A 24 0.43 1.76 -20.59
CA ARG A 24 1.17 1.87 -21.84
C ARG A 24 0.27 1.49 -23.03
N PRO A 25 0.54 2.00 -24.26
CA PRO A 25 -0.31 1.73 -25.43
C PRO A 25 -0.44 0.25 -25.81
N ASP A 26 0.51 -0.59 -25.43
CA ASP A 26 0.56 -2.02 -25.69
C ASP A 26 0.08 -2.89 -24.51
N GLU A 27 -0.16 -2.28 -23.35
CA GLU A 27 -0.61 -3.00 -22.16
C GLU A 27 -2.13 -3.20 -22.14
N ALA A 28 -2.57 -4.30 -21.57
CA ALA A 28 -3.96 -4.51 -21.15
C ALA A 28 -4.04 -4.62 -19.62
N VAL A 29 -5.25 -4.78 -19.09
CA VAL A 29 -5.43 -5.26 -17.72
C VAL A 29 -4.72 -6.62 -17.59
N PRO A 30 -3.86 -6.83 -16.59
CA PRO A 30 -3.15 -8.09 -16.42
C PRO A 30 -4.14 -9.25 -16.18
N LEU A 31 -3.76 -10.43 -16.64
CA LEU A 31 -4.50 -11.67 -16.40
C LEU A 31 -3.87 -12.42 -15.24
N ASP A 32 -4.69 -13.07 -14.44
CA ASP A 32 -4.24 -13.97 -13.38
C ASP A 32 -3.83 -15.36 -13.92
N GLU A 33 -3.39 -16.25 -13.02
CA GLU A 33 -2.97 -17.61 -13.35
C GLU A 33 -4.07 -18.43 -14.06
N SER A 34 -5.35 -18.09 -13.84
CA SER A 34 -6.48 -18.74 -14.52
C SER A 34 -6.83 -18.12 -15.88
N GLY A 35 -6.16 -17.03 -16.26
CA GLY A 35 -6.42 -16.26 -17.48
C GLY A 35 -7.54 -15.23 -17.34
N GLU A 36 -8.02 -14.97 -16.13
CA GLU A 36 -9.05 -13.97 -15.85
C GLU A 36 -8.45 -12.59 -15.58
N LYS A 37 -9.18 -11.52 -15.89
CA LYS A 37 -8.68 -10.16 -15.63
C LYS A 37 -8.55 -9.89 -14.13
N MET A 38 -7.37 -9.46 -13.71
CA MET A 38 -7.14 -8.97 -12.35
C MET A 38 -7.94 -7.69 -12.08
N LEU A 39 -8.26 -7.48 -10.82
CA LEU A 39 -8.96 -6.34 -10.27
C LEU A 39 -8.02 -5.13 -10.16
N PRO A 40 -8.33 -3.97 -10.76
CA PRO A 40 -7.55 -2.74 -10.60
C PRO A 40 -7.79 -2.12 -9.22
N LEU A 41 -6.92 -2.42 -8.25
CA LEU A 41 -7.12 -1.99 -6.86
C LEU A 41 -6.72 -0.55 -6.61
N ALA A 42 -5.61 -0.07 -7.18
CA ALA A 42 -5.15 1.29 -6.93
C ALA A 42 -4.25 1.83 -8.05
N GLN A 43 -4.28 3.15 -8.22
CA GLN A 43 -3.32 3.93 -9.00
C GLN A 43 -2.84 5.09 -8.13
N PHE A 44 -1.54 5.31 -8.04
CA PHE A 44 -0.97 6.46 -7.32
C PHE A 44 -0.17 7.32 -8.28
N TYR A 45 -0.50 8.61 -8.33
CA TYR A 45 0.33 9.62 -8.96
C TYR A 45 1.32 10.14 -7.92
N LEU A 46 2.56 9.65 -7.98
CA LEU A 46 3.57 9.89 -6.94
C LEU A 46 4.03 11.35 -6.82
N PRO A 47 4.19 12.13 -7.91
CA PRO A 47 4.57 13.54 -7.79
C PRO A 47 3.54 14.43 -7.06
N GLY A 48 2.29 13.98 -6.96
CA GLY A 48 1.24 14.68 -6.23
C GLY A 48 1.21 14.36 -4.73
N LEU A 49 2.07 13.45 -4.25
CA LEU A 49 2.11 13.05 -2.86
C LEU A 49 3.02 13.97 -2.04
N PRO A 50 2.69 14.24 -0.77
CA PRO A 50 3.53 15.05 0.11
C PRO A 50 4.80 14.30 0.59
N PHE A 51 4.85 12.99 0.36
CA PHE A 51 5.98 12.11 0.62
C PHE A 51 5.99 10.99 -0.42
N CYS A 52 7.17 10.55 -0.83
CA CYS A 52 7.36 9.38 -1.68
C CYS A 52 8.56 8.58 -1.16
N SER A 53 8.45 7.25 -1.17
CA SER A 53 9.57 6.37 -0.81
C SER A 53 10.74 6.59 -1.79
N PRO A 54 12.00 6.65 -1.31
CA PRO A 54 13.18 6.70 -2.18
C PRO A 54 13.23 5.56 -3.21
N LEU A 55 12.69 4.39 -2.86
CA LEU A 55 12.60 3.22 -3.75
C LEU A 55 11.66 3.41 -4.95
N LEU A 56 10.90 4.50 -4.97
CA LEU A 56 9.99 4.91 -6.05
C LEU A 56 10.44 6.21 -6.72
N SER A 57 11.69 6.64 -6.53
CA SER A 57 12.20 7.93 -7.02
C SER A 57 12.10 8.12 -8.54
N ASP A 58 12.23 7.03 -9.31
CA ASP A 58 12.08 7.05 -10.77
C ASP A 58 10.63 6.78 -11.25
N THR A 59 9.71 6.54 -10.32
CA THR A 59 8.32 6.18 -10.60
C THR A 59 7.42 7.42 -10.53
N ARG A 60 6.67 7.67 -11.60
CA ARG A 60 5.65 8.73 -11.68
C ARG A 60 4.27 8.20 -11.33
N VAL A 61 3.93 7.03 -11.86
CA VAL A 61 2.64 6.37 -11.62
C VAL A 61 2.90 4.94 -11.14
N LEU A 62 2.28 4.57 -10.02
CA LEU A 62 2.32 3.22 -9.46
C LEU A 62 0.91 2.63 -9.56
N THR A 63 0.75 1.40 -10.02
CA THR A 63 -0.55 0.72 -10.07
C THR A 63 -0.48 -0.64 -9.41
N LEU A 64 -1.56 -1.04 -8.72
CA LEU A 64 -1.71 -2.35 -8.11
C LEU A 64 -2.92 -3.07 -8.70
N PHE A 65 -2.69 -4.31 -9.14
CA PHE A 65 -3.68 -5.26 -9.59
C PHE A 65 -3.62 -6.53 -8.72
N MET A 66 -4.76 -7.16 -8.51
CA MET A 66 -4.86 -8.41 -7.75
C MET A 66 -5.96 -9.30 -8.34
N SER A 67 -5.78 -10.60 -8.35
CA SER A 67 -6.82 -11.53 -8.80
C SER A 67 -7.97 -11.58 -7.80
N ARG A 68 -9.05 -12.27 -8.19
CA ARG A 68 -10.23 -12.44 -7.30
C ARG A 68 -9.94 -13.42 -6.16
N THR A 69 -9.05 -14.36 -6.41
CA THR A 69 -8.51 -15.26 -5.40
C THR A 69 -7.35 -14.53 -4.74
N PHE A 70 -7.34 -14.46 -3.41
CA PHE A 70 -6.23 -13.80 -2.75
C PHE A 70 -4.93 -14.56 -3.02
N PRO A 71 -3.82 -13.87 -3.39
CA PRO A 71 -2.51 -14.52 -3.48
C PRO A 71 -2.10 -15.09 -2.14
N GLU A 72 -1.22 -16.08 -2.13
CA GLU A 72 -0.59 -16.52 -0.88
C GLU A 72 0.32 -15.41 -0.31
N GLN A 73 0.53 -15.42 1.01
CA GLN A 73 1.49 -14.50 1.64
C GLN A 73 2.89 -14.74 1.04
N PHE A 74 3.55 -13.66 0.61
CA PHE A 74 4.84 -13.70 -0.08
C PHE A 74 4.84 -14.46 -1.42
N GLU A 75 3.67 -14.66 -2.04
CA GLU A 75 3.61 -15.18 -3.41
C GLU A 75 4.38 -14.24 -4.36
N GLU A 76 5.20 -14.81 -5.24
CA GLU A 76 5.91 -14.05 -6.27
C GLU A 76 4.94 -13.21 -7.12
N MET A 77 5.32 -11.97 -7.40
CA MET A 77 4.55 -11.08 -8.24
C MET A 77 4.39 -11.65 -9.66
N GLY A 78 3.18 -11.55 -10.21
CA GLY A 78 2.87 -11.84 -11.62
C GLY A 78 1.78 -12.90 -11.82
N ARG A 79 1.56 -13.80 -10.85
CA ARG A 79 0.52 -14.83 -10.95
C ARG A 79 -0.85 -14.32 -10.51
N ASN A 80 -0.99 -13.95 -9.24
CA ASN A 80 -2.27 -13.47 -8.68
C ASN A 80 -2.25 -12.01 -8.26
N TRP A 81 -1.14 -11.32 -8.45
CA TRP A 81 -1.03 -9.88 -8.20
C TRP A 81 0.08 -9.27 -9.04
N LEU A 82 -0.04 -7.98 -9.32
CA LEU A 82 0.93 -7.25 -10.14
C LEU A 82 1.00 -5.78 -9.71
N ILE A 83 2.21 -5.31 -9.49
CA ILE A 83 2.53 -3.88 -9.51
C ILE A 83 3.07 -3.51 -10.90
N ARG A 84 2.67 -2.33 -11.39
CA ARG A 84 3.38 -1.65 -12.48
C ARG A 84 3.89 -0.31 -12.00
N GLU A 85 5.14 -0.04 -12.34
CA GLU A 85 5.82 1.23 -12.13
C GLU A 85 6.04 1.90 -13.48
N TYR A 86 5.61 3.15 -13.59
CA TYR A 86 5.75 3.94 -14.81
C TYR A 86 6.54 5.21 -14.53
N GLY A 87 7.66 5.39 -15.22
CA GLY A 87 8.50 6.57 -15.13
C GLY A 87 7.92 7.80 -15.83
N SER A 88 8.52 8.95 -15.56
CA SER A 88 8.11 10.24 -16.13
C SER A 88 8.33 10.35 -17.66
N HIS A 89 9.27 9.57 -18.19
CA HIS A 89 9.61 9.52 -19.61
C HIS A 89 8.64 8.66 -20.42
N GLU A 90 7.78 7.89 -19.75
CA GLU A 90 6.90 6.93 -20.41
C GLU A 90 5.62 7.59 -20.92
N ARG A 91 5.19 7.16 -22.12
CA ARG A 91 3.91 7.56 -22.71
C ARG A 91 2.82 6.66 -22.17
N LEU A 92 1.92 7.23 -21.38
CA LEU A 92 0.72 6.55 -20.89
C LEU A 92 -0.52 7.08 -21.63
N GLU A 93 -1.50 6.21 -21.80
CA GLU A 93 -2.79 6.53 -22.39
C GLU A 93 -3.91 6.20 -21.42
N ARG A 94 -4.97 7.00 -21.47
CA ARG A 94 -6.18 6.71 -20.73
C ARG A 94 -6.92 5.54 -21.33
N ARG A 95 -7.35 4.62 -20.48
CA ARG A 95 -8.29 3.56 -20.83
C ARG A 95 -9.41 3.50 -19.82
N GLU A 96 -10.63 3.56 -20.37
CA GLU A 96 -11.86 3.30 -19.63
C GLU A 96 -12.30 1.87 -19.95
N GLU A 97 -11.49 0.89 -19.55
CA GLU A 97 -11.92 -0.50 -19.58
C GLU A 97 -12.44 -0.87 -18.18
N PRO A 98 -13.76 -0.87 -17.95
CA PRO A 98 -14.29 -1.20 -16.65
C PRO A 98 -14.06 -2.69 -16.39
N VAL A 99 -13.18 -3.00 -15.45
CA VAL A 99 -13.14 -4.30 -14.78
C VAL A 99 -13.89 -4.11 -13.46
N PRO A 100 -15.14 -4.61 -13.36
CA PRO A 100 -15.91 -4.45 -12.13
C PRO A 100 -15.21 -5.17 -10.99
N VAL A 101 -14.79 -4.39 -10.00
CA VAL A 101 -14.32 -4.91 -8.73
C VAL A 101 -15.54 -5.07 -7.82
N PRO A 102 -15.93 -6.29 -7.42
CA PRO A 102 -17.09 -6.48 -6.57
C PRO A 102 -16.97 -5.67 -5.29
N SER A 103 -18.03 -4.95 -4.92
CA SER A 103 -18.14 -4.13 -3.71
C SER A 103 -17.21 -2.90 -3.62
N LEU A 104 -16.10 -2.87 -4.37
CA LEU A 104 -15.17 -1.74 -4.40
C LEU A 104 -15.68 -0.65 -5.34
N LYS A 105 -15.94 0.52 -4.77
CA LYS A 105 -16.33 1.73 -5.48
C LYS A 105 -15.08 2.55 -5.79
N PRO A 106 -14.92 3.04 -7.03
CA PRO A 106 -13.79 3.87 -7.39
C PRO A 106 -13.86 5.23 -6.69
N PHE A 107 -12.79 5.63 -6.00
CA PHE A 107 -12.68 6.95 -5.36
C PHE A 107 -11.31 7.58 -5.61
N PRO A 108 -11.25 8.89 -5.88
CA PRO A 108 -9.98 9.59 -5.89
C PRO A 108 -9.43 9.72 -4.46
N LEU A 109 -8.11 9.70 -4.36
CA LEU A 109 -7.34 9.76 -3.14
C LEU A 109 -6.70 11.14 -2.99
N ARG A 110 -6.73 11.66 -1.76
CA ARG A 110 -5.90 12.80 -1.36
C ARG A 110 -5.01 12.39 -0.21
N ALA A 111 -3.72 12.57 -0.39
CA ALA A 111 -2.73 12.30 0.64
C ALA A 111 -2.48 13.56 1.47
N GLU A 112 -2.21 13.35 2.75
CA GLU A 112 -1.75 14.36 3.70
C GLU A 112 -0.49 13.82 4.37
N LEU A 113 0.44 14.72 4.72
CA LEU A 113 1.67 14.32 5.41
C LEU A 113 1.34 14.04 6.87
N VAL A 114 1.68 12.84 7.33
CA VAL A 114 1.64 12.48 8.75
C VAL A 114 3.07 12.31 9.22
N GLY A 115 3.53 13.20 10.09
CA GLY A 115 4.91 13.17 10.62
C GLY A 115 5.11 12.18 11.77
N ALA A 116 4.01 11.69 12.37
CA ALA A 116 4.02 10.75 13.49
C ALA A 116 3.34 9.45 13.08
N ASP A 117 4.12 8.54 12.50
CA ASP A 117 3.74 7.14 12.25
C ASP A 117 4.91 6.27 12.70
N PHE A 118 4.67 5.40 13.67
CA PHE A 118 5.68 4.57 14.34
C PHE A 118 5.31 3.10 14.26
N PRO A 119 6.26 2.15 14.37
CA PRO A 119 5.93 0.72 14.34
C PRO A 119 5.02 0.34 15.50
N LEU A 120 4.18 -0.68 15.28
CA LEU A 120 3.49 -1.34 16.40
C LEU A 120 4.52 -2.05 17.28
N TRP A 121 4.20 -2.27 18.56
CA TRP A 121 5.14 -2.87 19.52
C TRP A 121 5.72 -4.20 19.01
N ASP A 122 4.84 -5.13 18.62
CA ASP A 122 5.22 -6.42 18.02
C ASP A 122 5.44 -6.33 16.50
N GLY A 123 5.53 -5.11 15.95
CA GLY A 123 5.55 -4.82 14.51
C GLY A 123 6.92 -4.43 13.95
N GLY A 124 8.00 -4.68 14.71
CA GLY A 124 9.37 -4.37 14.28
C GLY A 124 9.96 -3.11 14.93
N VAL A 125 9.69 -2.88 16.22
CA VAL A 125 10.46 -1.91 17.02
C VAL A 125 11.93 -2.39 17.09
N PRO A 126 12.92 -1.53 16.81
CA PRO A 126 14.32 -1.87 16.98
C PRO A 126 14.65 -2.29 18.42
N PRO A 127 15.46 -3.35 18.66
CA PRO A 127 15.73 -3.86 20.01
C PRO A 127 16.24 -2.81 20.99
N GLU A 128 17.07 -1.88 20.54
CA GLU A 128 17.60 -0.79 21.38
C GLU A 128 16.50 0.19 21.85
N LEU A 129 15.47 0.40 21.03
CA LEU A 129 14.32 1.22 21.39
C LEU A 129 13.37 0.43 22.29
N GLU A 130 13.20 -0.87 22.04
CA GLU A 130 12.43 -1.76 22.89
C GLU A 130 12.98 -1.76 24.33
N GLU A 131 14.31 -1.91 24.48
CA GLU A 131 14.98 -1.88 25.78
C GLU A 131 14.78 -0.55 26.52
N GLU A 132 14.84 0.58 25.81
CA GLU A 132 14.66 1.90 26.38
C GLU A 132 13.20 2.16 26.79
N VAL A 133 12.23 1.77 25.97
CA VAL A 133 10.80 1.84 26.32
C VAL A 133 10.53 1.02 27.58
N LEU A 134 11.04 -0.22 27.64
CA LEU A 134 10.89 -1.06 28.82
C LEU A 134 11.60 -0.48 30.04
N ARG A 135 12.71 0.24 29.87
CA ARG A 135 13.38 0.97 30.96
C ARG A 135 12.50 2.09 31.50
N LEU A 136 11.87 2.88 30.61
CA LEU A 136 10.97 3.97 30.96
C LEU A 136 9.71 3.44 31.69
N GLU A 137 9.10 2.35 31.19
CA GLU A 137 7.96 1.69 31.84
C GLU A 137 8.33 1.19 33.25
N ARG A 138 9.48 0.50 33.40
CA ARG A 138 9.96 0.04 34.72
C ARG A 138 10.27 1.18 35.68
N ALA A 139 10.70 2.34 35.17
CA ALA A 139 10.93 3.54 35.97
C ALA A 139 9.64 4.31 36.31
N GLY A 140 8.49 3.92 35.72
CA GLY A 140 7.22 4.60 35.87
C GLY A 140 7.18 5.96 35.16
N GLU A 141 8.04 6.18 34.17
CA GLU A 141 8.08 7.42 33.37
C GLU A 141 6.98 7.43 32.29
N ILE A 142 6.57 6.24 31.82
CA ILE A 142 5.44 5.99 30.91
C ILE A 142 4.65 4.77 31.43
N GLU A 143 3.37 4.66 31.09
CA GLU A 143 2.56 3.48 31.45
C GLU A 143 2.62 2.42 30.34
N SER A 144 2.71 2.86 29.09
CA SER A 144 2.79 2.01 27.91
C SER A 144 3.57 2.65 26.77
N TYR A 145 4.22 1.84 25.94
CA TYR A 145 4.69 2.23 24.60
C TYR A 145 3.68 3.09 23.81
N TYR A 146 2.39 2.75 23.90
CA TYR A 146 1.32 3.42 23.17
C TYR A 146 1.01 4.83 23.68
N ASP A 147 1.53 5.24 24.84
CA ASP A 147 1.35 6.59 25.38
C ASP A 147 2.19 7.63 24.64
N ILE A 148 3.30 7.20 24.02
CA ILE A 148 4.32 8.08 23.43
C ILE A 148 4.40 8.01 21.91
N ILE A 149 3.62 7.13 21.28
CA ILE A 149 3.62 6.94 19.83
C ILE A 149 2.24 7.18 19.21
N SER A 150 2.23 7.29 17.89
CA SER A 150 1.01 7.30 17.07
C SER A 150 1.23 6.40 15.87
N HIS A 151 0.18 5.69 15.45
CA HIS A 151 0.23 4.80 14.30
C HIS A 151 -0.94 5.08 13.37
N THR A 152 -0.66 5.13 12.06
CA THR A 152 -1.65 5.37 11.01
C THR A 152 -2.10 4.03 10.42
N TYR A 153 -3.32 3.59 10.73
CA TYR A 153 -3.86 2.32 10.24
C TYR A 153 -4.51 2.40 8.84
N GLU A 154 -4.57 3.59 8.25
CA GLU A 154 -5.21 3.81 6.95
C GLU A 154 -4.29 3.43 5.78
N HIS A 155 -4.81 3.55 4.55
CA HIS A 155 -3.97 3.52 3.35
C HIS A 155 -2.86 4.57 3.45
N LYS A 156 -1.62 4.16 3.19
CA LYS A 156 -0.45 5.04 3.27
C LYS A 156 0.66 4.59 2.34
N ILE A 157 1.51 5.54 1.97
CA ILE A 157 2.80 5.33 1.31
C ILE A 157 3.87 5.86 2.27
N GLY A 158 4.86 5.03 2.57
CA GLY A 158 5.82 5.23 3.65
C GLY A 158 5.24 4.95 5.03
N GLY A 159 6.06 5.21 6.06
CA GLY A 159 5.72 4.93 7.45
C GLY A 159 6.02 3.48 7.83
N TYR A 160 5.19 2.89 8.70
CA TYR A 160 5.39 1.52 9.21
C TYR A 160 4.17 0.63 8.95
N PRO A 161 4.31 -0.65 8.57
CA PRO A 161 3.17 -1.53 8.30
C PRO A 161 2.22 -1.70 9.50
N SER A 162 0.92 -1.81 9.21
CA SER A 162 -0.13 -2.08 10.21
C SER A 162 -0.47 -3.57 10.28
N PHE A 163 0.16 -4.28 11.21
CA PHE A 163 -0.13 -5.68 11.47
C PHE A 163 -1.34 -5.85 12.40
N CYS A 164 -2.22 -6.80 12.08
CA CYS A 164 -3.24 -7.31 13.00
C CYS A 164 -2.67 -8.41 13.91
N GLN A 165 -1.62 -9.10 13.46
CA GLN A 165 -0.89 -10.13 14.20
C GLN A 165 0.54 -9.64 14.55
N SER A 166 1.41 -10.54 14.99
CA SER A 166 2.83 -10.21 15.13
C SER A 166 3.42 -9.84 13.77
N GLY A 167 4.32 -8.86 13.77
CA GLY A 167 4.97 -8.40 12.57
C GLY A 167 5.79 -9.48 11.87
N VAL A 168 5.99 -9.28 10.57
CA VAL A 168 6.81 -10.16 9.73
C VAL A 168 8.00 -9.41 9.16
N ASP A 169 9.08 -10.15 8.98
CA ASP A 169 10.26 -9.69 8.25
C ASP A 169 10.26 -10.36 6.86
N PRO A 170 10.05 -9.61 5.76
CA PRO A 170 10.13 -10.16 4.40
C PRO A 170 11.55 -10.58 3.99
N GLY A 171 12.57 -10.25 4.79
CA GLY A 171 13.97 -10.58 4.54
C GLY A 171 14.85 -9.34 4.33
N GLU A 172 16.16 -9.58 4.37
CA GLU A 172 17.17 -8.52 4.21
C GLU A 172 16.99 -7.75 2.90
N GLY A 173 17.10 -6.42 2.97
CA GLY A 173 17.02 -5.53 1.81
C GLY A 173 15.61 -5.11 1.40
N PHE A 174 14.55 -5.68 1.98
CA PHE A 174 13.17 -5.25 1.75
C PHE A 174 12.76 -4.11 2.68
N GLU A 175 12.30 -3.00 2.09
CA GLU A 175 11.74 -1.89 2.84
C GLU A 175 10.24 -1.75 2.59
N PHE A 176 9.51 -1.37 3.63
CA PHE A 176 8.08 -1.11 3.52
C PHE A 176 7.84 0.10 2.63
N VAL A 177 6.95 -0.03 1.65
CA VAL A 177 6.65 1.04 0.70
C VAL A 177 5.25 1.59 0.90
N PHE A 178 4.23 0.74 0.97
CA PHE A 178 2.85 1.20 1.12
C PHE A 178 1.93 0.11 1.63
N GLN A 179 0.74 0.51 2.11
CA GLN A 179 -0.35 -0.40 2.41
C GLN A 179 -1.70 0.10 1.90
N LEU A 180 -2.60 -0.85 1.63
CA LEU A 180 -4.02 -0.61 1.46
C LEU A 180 -4.79 -1.35 2.55
N SER A 181 -5.53 -0.60 3.36
CA SER A 181 -6.27 -1.15 4.51
C SER A 181 -7.74 -1.31 4.19
N SER A 182 -8.41 -2.23 4.88
CA SER A 182 -9.86 -2.35 4.75
C SER A 182 -10.56 -1.02 4.99
N ASP A 183 -11.46 -0.63 4.09
CA ASP A 183 -12.15 0.64 4.11
C ASP A 183 -13.58 0.48 3.58
N SER A 184 -14.52 0.51 4.51
CA SER A 184 -15.96 0.38 4.25
C SER A 184 -16.54 1.50 3.38
N LYS A 185 -15.93 2.68 3.34
CA LYS A 185 -16.39 3.82 2.55
C LYS A 185 -16.22 3.56 1.07
N VAL A 186 -15.08 2.98 0.70
CA VAL A 186 -14.78 2.58 -0.67
C VAL A 186 -15.21 1.14 -0.94
N GLY A 187 -15.51 0.36 0.10
CA GLY A 187 -15.92 -1.04 -0.03
C GLY A 187 -14.75 -1.99 -0.30
N LEU A 188 -13.52 -1.57 0.06
CA LEU A 188 -12.37 -2.46 0.09
C LEU A 188 -12.44 -3.29 1.37
N ASN A 189 -12.44 -4.61 1.23
CA ASN A 189 -12.33 -5.53 2.34
C ASN A 189 -11.12 -6.43 2.09
N VAL A 190 -10.03 -6.16 2.80
CA VAL A 190 -8.95 -7.13 2.97
C VAL A 190 -9.43 -8.03 4.09
N VAL A 191 -9.49 -9.34 3.83
CA VAL A 191 -10.00 -10.42 4.70
C VAL A 191 -10.03 -10.00 6.18
N GLY A 192 -11.16 -10.14 6.89
CA GLY A 192 -11.21 -9.87 8.34
C GLY A 192 -10.84 -8.44 8.80
N ASN A 193 -11.05 -7.41 7.96
CA ASN A 193 -10.63 -6.02 8.21
C ASN A 193 -9.09 -5.84 8.29
N GLY A 194 -8.35 -6.63 7.53
CA GLY A 194 -6.90 -6.56 7.44
C GLY A 194 -6.35 -5.41 6.59
N SER A 195 -5.06 -5.51 6.29
CA SER A 195 -4.34 -4.63 5.36
C SER A 195 -3.46 -5.41 4.38
N LEU A 196 -3.42 -4.99 3.12
CA LEU A 196 -2.39 -5.38 2.17
C LEU A 196 -1.17 -4.51 2.44
N MET A 197 -0.02 -5.12 2.71
CA MET A 197 1.24 -4.42 2.98
C MET A 197 2.25 -4.84 1.92
N LEU A 198 2.99 -3.87 1.37
CA LEU A 198 3.87 -4.09 0.23
C LEU A 198 5.26 -3.51 0.50
N TRP A 199 6.27 -4.34 0.26
CA TRP A 199 7.67 -4.00 0.40
C TRP A 199 8.37 -4.10 -0.94
N LYS A 200 9.45 -3.34 -1.09
CA LYS A 200 10.32 -3.39 -2.25
C LYS A 200 11.75 -3.59 -1.81
N HIS A 201 12.46 -4.47 -2.50
CA HIS A 201 13.87 -4.71 -2.23
C HIS A 201 14.72 -3.57 -2.82
N GLU A 202 15.62 -2.99 -2.02
CA GLU A 202 16.42 -1.82 -2.42
C GLU A 202 17.42 -2.11 -3.56
N GLY A 203 18.04 -3.30 -3.56
CA GLY A 203 18.98 -3.73 -4.58
C GLY A 203 18.37 -4.34 -5.85
N THR A 204 17.39 -5.24 -5.73
CA THR A 204 16.82 -5.96 -6.89
C THR A 204 15.59 -5.27 -7.48
N GLY A 205 14.91 -4.42 -6.71
CA GLY A 205 13.63 -3.82 -7.08
C GLY A 205 12.45 -4.80 -7.02
N GLU A 206 12.66 -6.00 -6.48
CA GLU A 206 11.61 -7.01 -6.30
C GLU A 206 10.53 -6.52 -5.32
N TRP A 207 9.28 -6.87 -5.60
CA TRP A 207 8.14 -6.56 -4.73
C TRP A 207 7.69 -7.81 -4.00
N VAL A 208 7.33 -7.65 -2.73
CA VAL A 208 6.65 -8.68 -1.94
C VAL A 208 5.37 -8.12 -1.33
N LEU A 209 4.38 -9.00 -1.22
CA LEU A 209 3.07 -8.73 -0.66
C LEU A 209 2.85 -9.60 0.59
N TYR A 210 2.47 -8.96 1.68
CA TYR A 210 1.95 -9.63 2.86
C TYR A 210 0.60 -9.03 3.24
N TYR A 211 -0.22 -9.80 3.92
CA TYR A 211 -1.45 -9.33 4.52
C TYR A 211 -1.80 -10.20 5.72
N ASP A 212 -2.37 -9.58 6.73
CA ASP A 212 -2.91 -10.27 7.90
C ASP A 212 -4.27 -9.68 8.28
N PHE A 213 -4.92 -10.34 9.23
CA PHE A 213 -6.28 -10.00 9.65
C PHE A 213 -6.64 -10.58 11.02
N TYR A 214 -7.73 -10.07 11.59
CA TYR A 214 -8.31 -10.47 12.87
C TYR A 214 -9.05 -11.80 12.84
#